data_AF-A0A4R5AIW7-F1
#
_entry.id   AF-A0A4R5AIW7-F1
#
_cell.length_a   1.000
_cell.length_b   1.000
_cell.length_c   1.000
_cell.angle_alpha   90.00
_cell.angle_beta   90.00
_cell.angle_gamma   90.00
#
_symmetry.space_group_name_H-M   'P 1'
#
loop_
_entity.id
_entity.type
_entity.pdbx_description
1 polymer ?
#
loop_
_entity_poly.entity_id
_entity_poly.type
_entity_poly.pdbx_seq_one_letter_code
_entity_poly.pdbx_strand_id
1 'polypeptide(L)' 'MSATSITARIAGSGMQQHLYAEPATVAECRIPGQSCWWDSDCCNESYRQVCEWWTCRYV' A
#
# COMPACT_ATOMS: atom_id res chain seq x y z
N MET A 1 -26.04 -41.21 1.30
CA MET A 1 -25.05 -40.21 1.76
C MET A 1 -24.88 -39.19 0.66
N SER A 2 -25.35 -37.95 0.86
CA SER A 2 -25.21 -36.88 -0.14
C SER A 2 -23.82 -36.26 -0.02
N ALA A 3 -22.95 -36.56 -0.98
CA ALA A 3 -21.64 -35.94 -1.09
C ALA A 3 -21.82 -34.49 -1.56
N THR A 4 -21.82 -33.54 -0.63
CA THR A 4 -21.76 -32.11 -0.97
C THR A 4 -20.34 -31.81 -1.43
N SER A 5 -20.17 -31.51 -2.72
CA SER A 5 -18.87 -31.18 -3.29
C SER A 5 -18.30 -29.92 -2.63
N ILE A 6 -16.98 -29.91 -2.39
CA ILE A 6 -16.24 -28.78 -1.80
C ILE A 6 -16.50 -27.48 -2.60
N THR A 7 -16.75 -27.61 -3.91
CA THR A 7 -17.17 -26.54 -4.82
C THR A 7 -18.43 -25.80 -4.35
N ALA A 8 -19.42 -26.49 -3.79
CA ALA A 8 -20.66 -25.87 -3.31
C ALA A 8 -20.42 -25.00 -2.05
N ARG A 9 -19.40 -25.31 -1.25
CA ARG A 9 -19.03 -24.51 -0.06
C ARG A 9 -18.25 -23.25 -0.45
N ILE A 10 -17.43 -23.33 -1.50
CA ILE A 10 -16.66 -22.20 -2.01
C ILE A 10 -17.57 -21.21 -2.76
N ALA A 11 -18.56 -21.70 -3.52
CA ALA A 11 -19.48 -20.86 -4.28
C ALA A 11 -20.42 -20.00 -3.39
N GLY A 12 -20.71 -20.43 -2.15
CA GLY A 12 -21.65 -19.74 -1.26
C GLY A 12 -21.05 -18.57 -0.47
N SER A 13 -19.74 -18.53 -0.21
CA SER A 13 -19.12 -17.46 0.60
C SER A 13 -17.61 -17.25 0.37
N GLY A 14 -17.00 -17.91 -0.62
CA GLY A 14 -15.54 -17.95 -0.76
C GLY A 14 -14.88 -16.69 -1.32
N MET A 15 -15.65 -15.70 -1.81
CA MET A 15 -15.10 -14.54 -2.52
C MET A 15 -15.16 -13.23 -1.72
N GLN A 16 -15.62 -13.25 -0.47
CA GLN A 16 -15.83 -12.01 0.29
C GLN A 16 -14.66 -11.62 1.21
N GLN A 17 -13.52 -12.32 1.16
CA GLN A 17 -12.40 -12.06 2.08
C GLN A 17 -11.49 -10.89 1.68
N HIS A 18 -11.72 -10.25 0.53
CA HIS A 18 -10.91 -9.09 0.10
C HIS A 18 -11.56 -7.73 0.36
N LEU A 19 -12.78 -7.66 0.92
CA LEU A 19 -13.46 -6.38 1.17
C LEU A 19 -13.05 -5.66 2.48
N TYR A 20 -12.22 -6.29 3.30
CA TYR A 20 -11.69 -5.69 4.54
C TYR A 20 -10.17 -5.52 4.47
N ALA A 21 -9.64 -5.13 3.32
CA ALA A 21 -8.38 -4.40 3.32
C ALA A 21 -8.70 -3.03 3.91
N GLU A 22 -8.35 -2.82 5.17
CA GLU A 22 -8.18 -1.48 5.73
C GLU A 22 -7.46 -0.61 4.69
N PRO A 23 -7.90 0.63 4.45
CA PRO A 23 -7.20 1.49 3.50
C PRO A 23 -5.77 1.54 3.99
N ALA A 24 -4.85 0.90 3.26
CA ALA A 24 -3.44 1.14 3.46
C ALA A 24 -3.33 2.64 3.30
N THR A 25 -3.10 3.34 4.41
CA THR A 25 -2.74 4.74 4.39
C THR A 25 -1.50 4.74 3.52
N VAL A 26 -1.67 5.01 2.22
CA VAL A 26 -0.57 5.24 1.31
C VAL A 26 0.23 6.28 2.05
N ALA A 27 1.38 5.87 2.58
CA ALA A 27 2.17 6.73 3.44
C ALA A 27 2.32 8.03 2.66
N GLU A 28 1.72 9.11 3.18
CA GLU A 28 1.71 10.38 2.48
C GLU A 28 3.16 10.69 2.17
N CYS A 29 3.51 10.72 0.89
CA CYS A 29 4.89 10.90 0.51
C CYS A 29 5.33 12.27 1.03
N ARG A 30 6.58 12.36 1.43
CA ARG A 30 7.13 13.54 2.09
C ARG A 30 7.54 14.56 1.04
N ILE A 31 7.12 15.79 1.25
CA ILE A 31 7.44 16.93 0.38
C ILE A 31 8.84 17.48 0.73
N PRO A 32 9.45 18.31 -0.14
CA PRO A 32 10.77 18.86 0.12
C PRO A 32 10.81 19.65 1.42
N GLY A 33 11.88 19.46 2.20
CA GLY A 33 12.04 20.10 3.51
C GLY A 33 11.42 19.31 4.67
N GLN A 34 10.61 18.28 4.43
CA GLN A 34 10.21 17.37 5.48
C GLN A 34 11.31 16.39 5.83
N SER A 35 11.33 15.97 7.10
CA SER A 35 12.26 14.95 7.57
C SER A 35 12.02 13.64 6.83
N CYS A 36 13.03 12.82 6.56
CA CYS A 36 12.89 11.53 5.90
C CYS A 36 13.92 10.54 6.45
N TRP A 37 13.69 9.25 6.24
CA TRP A 37 14.64 8.18 6.61
C TRP A 37 15.16 7.43 5.38
N TRP A 38 14.37 7.34 4.32
CA TRP A 38 14.67 6.63 3.09
C TRP A 38 14.28 7.47 1.87
N ASP A 39 14.93 7.26 0.73
CA ASP A 39 14.55 7.94 -0.52
C ASP A 39 13.10 7.67 -0.93
N SER A 40 12.58 6.48 -0.59
CA SER A 40 11.19 6.09 -0.83
C SER A 40 10.17 6.85 0.02
N ASP A 41 10.61 7.55 1.08
CA ASP A 41 9.73 8.43 1.85
C ASP A 41 9.39 9.69 1.05
N CYS A 42 10.25 10.15 0.15
CA CYS A 42 10.06 11.42 -0.57
C CYS A 42 9.17 11.27 -1.80
N CYS A 43 8.32 12.25 -2.05
CA CYS A 43 7.45 12.25 -3.24
C CYS A 43 8.27 12.30 -4.53
N ASN A 44 7.91 11.47 -5.50
CA ASN A 44 8.60 11.40 -6.80
C ASN A 44 7.63 11.58 -7.98
N GLU A 45 6.50 12.26 -7.76
CA GLU A 45 5.42 12.35 -8.74
C GLU A 45 5.67 13.40 -9.83
N SER A 46 6.15 14.59 -9.46
CA SER A 46 6.44 15.69 -10.40
C SER A 46 7.93 15.93 -10.62
N TYR A 47 8.74 15.71 -9.59
CA TYR A 47 10.20 15.90 -9.62
C TYR A 47 10.84 14.84 -8.77
N ARG A 48 12.05 14.42 -9.15
CA ARG A 48 12.78 13.42 -8.38
C ARG A 48 13.28 14.04 -7.08
N GLN A 49 12.90 13.40 -5.98
CA GLN A 49 13.34 13.76 -4.64
C GLN A 49 14.11 12.59 -4.04
N VAL A 50 15.11 12.91 -3.23
CA VAL A 50 15.90 11.94 -2.45
C VAL A 50 15.97 12.41 -1.00
N CYS A 51 16.26 11.48 -0.11
CA CYS A 51 16.45 11.75 1.29
C CYS A 51 17.91 12.13 1.56
N GLU A 52 18.20 13.43 1.59
CA GLU A 52 19.53 13.95 1.84
C GLU A 52 19.58 14.64 3.22
N TRP A 53 20.54 14.27 4.07
CA TRP A 53 20.65 14.82 5.43
C TRP A 53 19.34 14.71 6.24
N TRP A 54 18.67 13.56 6.15
CA TRP A 54 17.38 13.30 6.81
C TRP A 54 16.28 14.26 6.37
N THR A 55 16.41 14.89 5.20
CA THR A 55 15.45 15.86 4.66
C THR A 55 15.20 15.57 3.17
N CYS A 56 13.93 15.58 2.74
CA CYS A 56 13.62 15.43 1.32
C CYS A 56 14.12 16.65 0.54
N ARG A 57 14.88 16.40 -0.54
CA ARG A 57 15.42 17.43 -1.43
C ARG A 57 15.30 17.02 -2.89
N TYR A 58 15.18 18.02 -3.76
CA TYR A 58 15.18 17.81 -5.21
C TYR A 58 16.58 17.43 -5.70
N VAL A 59 16.62 16.58 -6.73
CA VAL A 59 17.83 16.22 -7.48
C VAL A 59 17.69 16.53 -8.96
#